data_AF-A0AA39C553-F1
#
_entry.id   AF-A0AA39C553-F1
#
_cell.length_a   1.000
_cell.length_b   1.000
_cell.length_c   1.000
_cell.angle_alpha   90.00
_cell.angle_beta   90.00
_cell.angle_gamma   90.00
#
_symmetry.space_group_name_H-M   'P 1'
#
loop_
_entity.id
_entity.type
_entity.pdbx_description
1 polymer ?
#
loop_
_entity_poly.entity_id
_entity_poly.type
_entity_poly.pdbx_seq_one_letter_code
_entity_poly.pdbx_strand_id
1 'polypeptide(L)'
;MWRKSLNGVKSRRRRDRLRMICNEAYESTQPDPPSTQRASTRSLTRTRNISPMGTIAIDFLIANQVSKLSVLNSLAEQSQRFDIRNTSIDELNSHLRTLDRLWDKFDNDHDKLGQSSRRAVLNHPYMTTNVYEQAFGLYNNATQITHRHIAQIKQLQQQQ
;
A
#
# COMPACT_ATOMS: atom_id res chain seq x y z
N MET A 1 26.82 9.18 8.99
CA MET A 1 27.25 7.94 8.30
C MET A 1 26.06 7.03 7.95
N TRP A 2 25.23 7.38 6.94
CA TRP A 2 24.07 6.56 6.53
C TRP A 2 24.14 6.06 5.07
N ARG A 3 25.33 6.07 4.47
CA ARG A 3 25.57 5.45 3.15
C ARG A 3 25.98 4.00 3.33
N LYS A 4 25.03 3.10 3.59
CA LYS A 4 25.28 1.66 3.39
C LYS A 4 24.20 1.03 2.50
N SER A 5 24.64 0.81 1.26
CA SER A 5 24.29 -0.27 0.32
C SER A 5 22.84 -0.42 -0.15
N LEU A 6 22.50 0.27 -1.25
CA LEU A 6 21.35 -0.04 -2.12
C LEU A 6 21.62 -1.23 -3.08
N ASN A 7 22.69 -1.99 -2.87
CA ASN A 7 23.15 -3.01 -3.83
C ASN A 7 22.26 -4.28 -3.85
N GLY A 8 21.35 -4.46 -2.90
CA GLY A 8 20.40 -5.58 -2.87
C GLY A 8 19.09 -5.36 -3.64
N VAL A 9 18.82 -4.15 -4.13
CA VAL A 9 17.57 -3.83 -4.83
C VAL A 9 17.70 -4.22 -6.30
N LYS A 10 17.17 -5.40 -6.66
CA LYS A 10 17.23 -6.00 -8.02
C LYS A 10 16.44 -5.18 -9.06
N SER A 11 15.43 -4.42 -8.65
CA SER A 11 14.62 -3.60 -9.55
C SER A 11 15.14 -2.16 -9.60
N ARG A 12 15.57 -1.73 -10.79
CA ARG A 12 16.02 -0.36 -11.06
C ARG A 12 14.99 0.69 -10.62
N ARG A 13 13.69 0.43 -10.89
CA ARG A 13 12.57 1.29 -10.45
C ARG A 13 12.48 1.44 -8.94
N ARG A 14 12.76 0.37 -8.19
CA ARG A 14 12.70 0.37 -6.71
C ARG A 14 13.89 1.09 -6.09
N ARG A 15 15.06 1.09 -6.77
CA ARG A 15 16.26 1.86 -6.37
C ARG A 15 16.08 3.36 -6.62
N ASP A 16 15.50 3.73 -7.77
CA ASP A 16 15.25 5.13 -8.10
C ASP A 16 14.18 5.75 -7.18
N ARG A 17 13.16 4.97 -6.80
CA ARG A 17 12.14 5.38 -5.80
C ARG A 17 12.73 5.62 -4.41
N LEU A 18 13.68 4.79 -3.96
CA LEU A 18 14.37 5.00 -2.67
C LEU A 18 15.30 6.22 -2.69
N ARG A 19 15.98 6.49 -3.82
CA ARG A 19 16.81 7.72 -3.96
C ARG A 19 15.98 8.99 -3.86
N MET A 20 14.78 8.99 -4.45
CA MET A 20 13.88 10.16 -4.43
C MET A 20 13.43 10.49 -3.00
N ILE A 21 13.02 9.47 -2.24
CA ILE A 21 12.56 9.62 -0.85
C ILE A 21 13.69 10.15 0.06
N CYS A 22 14.93 9.66 -0.14
CA CYS A 22 16.06 10.16 0.64
C CYS A 22 16.43 11.62 0.32
N ASN A 23 16.19 12.09 -0.91
CA ASN A 23 16.43 13.49 -1.29
C ASN A 23 15.34 14.41 -0.73
N GLU A 24 14.07 14.00 -0.77
CA GLU A 24 12.96 14.76 -0.17
C GLU A 24 13.14 14.96 1.36
N ALA A 25 13.68 13.95 2.06
CA ALA A 25 13.97 14.05 3.49
C ALA A 25 15.16 14.99 3.83
N TYR A 26 16.08 15.19 2.89
CA TYR A 26 17.22 16.10 3.06
C TYR A 26 16.84 17.56 2.79
N GLU A 27 15.95 17.81 1.82
CA GLU A 27 15.47 19.16 1.50
C GLU A 27 14.52 19.70 2.59
N SER A 28 13.80 18.84 3.31
CA SER A 28 12.89 19.25 4.40
C SER A 28 13.59 19.58 5.72
N THR A 29 14.92 19.44 5.81
CA THR A 29 15.71 19.66 7.05
C THR A 29 16.69 20.82 6.96
N GLN A 30 16.72 21.54 5.83
CA GLN A 30 17.50 22.78 5.70
C GLN A 30 16.68 23.96 6.26
N PRO A 31 17.26 24.83 7.13
CA PRO A 31 16.59 26.06 7.54
C PRO A 31 16.61 27.08 6.39
N ASP A 32 15.48 27.75 6.19
CA ASP A 32 15.30 28.77 5.14
C ASP A 32 16.27 29.97 5.32
N PRO A 33 16.92 30.47 4.26
CA PRO A 33 17.66 31.73 4.33
C PRO A 33 16.72 32.95 4.39
N PRO A 34 17.15 34.07 5.00
CA PRO A 34 16.30 35.24 5.20
C PRO A 34 15.92 35.92 3.87
N SER A 35 14.67 36.36 3.82
CA SER A 35 13.92 36.77 2.64
C SER A 35 14.30 38.17 2.11
N THR A 36 14.57 38.25 0.81
CA THR A 36 14.61 39.53 0.07
C THR A 36 13.34 39.66 -0.76
N GLN A 37 12.57 40.73 -0.52
CA GLN A 37 11.36 41.08 -1.25
C GLN A 37 11.65 41.36 -2.73
N ARG A 38 10.94 40.69 -3.63
CA ARG A 38 10.59 41.25 -4.94
C ARG A 38 9.13 40.94 -5.25
N ALA A 39 8.37 42.02 -5.38
CA ALA A 39 7.00 42.01 -5.86
C ALA A 39 6.93 41.39 -7.26
N SER A 40 6.00 40.46 -7.46
CA SER A 40 5.50 40.11 -8.79
C SER A 40 3.99 39.96 -8.71
N THR A 41 3.33 40.99 -9.24
CA THR A 41 1.89 41.10 -9.46
C THR A 41 1.48 40.09 -10.54
N ARG A 42 1.04 38.90 -10.12
CA ARG A 42 0.18 38.05 -10.95
C ARG A 42 -0.67 37.12 -10.07
N SER A 43 -1.76 37.66 -9.53
CA SER A 43 -2.87 36.83 -9.04
C SER A 43 -3.56 36.15 -10.22
N LEU A 44 -2.95 35.08 -10.72
CA LEU A 44 -3.67 34.00 -11.37
C LEU A 44 -4.14 33.08 -10.26
N THR A 45 -5.28 33.41 -9.66
CA THR A 45 -6.10 32.43 -8.96
C THR A 45 -6.61 31.48 -10.03
N ARG A 46 -5.74 30.59 -10.50
CA ARG A 46 -6.12 29.45 -11.31
C ARG A 46 -6.81 28.49 -10.35
N THR A 47 -8.08 28.77 -10.08
CA THR A 47 -9.03 27.77 -9.64
C THR A 47 -9.04 26.71 -10.73
N ARG A 48 -8.17 25.71 -10.59
CA ARG A 48 -8.36 24.45 -11.29
C ARG A 48 -9.69 23.93 -10.78
N ASN A 49 -10.75 24.22 -11.53
CA ASN A 49 -12.03 23.53 -11.40
C ASN A 49 -11.70 22.05 -11.52
N ILE A 50 -11.56 21.37 -10.38
CA ILE A 50 -11.60 19.92 -10.35
C ILE A 50 -13.01 19.62 -10.80
N SER A 51 -13.16 19.11 -12.03
CA SER A 51 -14.46 18.76 -12.56
C SER A 51 -15.17 17.87 -11.54
N PRO A 52 -16.48 18.05 -11.29
CA PRO A 52 -17.25 17.17 -10.41
C PRO A 52 -17.02 15.68 -10.73
N MET A 53 -16.79 15.37 -12.01
CA MET A 53 -16.43 14.01 -12.48
C MET A 53 -15.08 13.51 -11.97
N GLY A 54 -14.09 14.40 -11.81
CA GLY A 54 -12.78 14.07 -11.26
C GLY A 54 -12.84 13.79 -9.75
N THR A 55 -13.73 14.46 -9.03
CA THR A 55 -13.97 14.21 -7.60
C THR A 55 -14.69 12.88 -7.39
N ILE A 56 -15.75 12.61 -8.18
CA ILE A 56 -16.49 11.33 -8.14
C ILE A 56 -15.58 10.13 -8.42
N ALA A 57 -14.65 10.25 -9.37
CA ALA A 57 -13.69 9.18 -9.67
C ALA A 57 -12.74 8.89 -8.49
N ILE A 58 -12.31 9.93 -7.76
CA ILE A 58 -11.46 9.77 -6.57
C ILE A 58 -12.26 9.11 -5.45
N ASP A 59 -13.46 9.59 -5.15
CA ASP A 59 -14.32 9.04 -4.09
C ASP A 59 -14.61 7.55 -4.33
N PHE A 60 -14.88 7.18 -5.58
CA PHE A 60 -15.08 5.79 -5.98
C PHE A 60 -13.83 4.93 -5.76
N LEU A 61 -12.65 5.41 -6.17
CA LEU A 61 -11.39 4.68 -5.96
C LEU A 61 -11.09 4.48 -4.47
N ILE A 62 -11.36 5.50 -3.64
CA ILE A 62 -11.15 5.44 -2.20
C ILE A 62 -12.12 4.47 -1.54
N ALA A 63 -13.42 4.55 -1.85
CA ALA A 63 -14.41 3.59 -1.36
C ALA A 63 -14.02 2.15 -1.73
N ASN A 64 -13.59 1.94 -2.98
CA ASN A 64 -13.16 0.64 -3.47
C ASN A 64 -11.87 0.12 -2.78
N GLN A 65 -10.95 1.01 -2.37
CA GLN A 65 -9.79 0.64 -1.54
C GLN A 65 -10.21 0.19 -0.14
N VAL A 66 -11.09 0.96 0.51
CA VAL A 66 -11.60 0.65 1.85
C VAL A 66 -12.38 -0.68 1.87
N SER A 67 -13.20 -0.93 0.85
CA SER A 67 -13.90 -2.21 0.70
C SER A 67 -12.93 -3.39 0.57
N LYS A 68 -11.88 -3.27 -0.24
CA LYS A 68 -10.87 -4.33 -0.37
C LYS A 68 -10.05 -4.53 0.91
N LEU A 69 -9.72 -3.45 1.63
CA LEU A 69 -9.07 -3.55 2.95
C LEU A 69 -9.94 -4.36 3.92
N SER A 70 -11.25 -4.12 3.95
CA SER A 70 -12.19 -4.88 4.77
C SER A 70 -12.19 -6.37 4.41
N VAL A 71 -12.26 -6.70 3.11
CA VAL A 71 -12.19 -8.11 2.65
C VAL A 71 -10.85 -8.74 3.01
N LEU A 72 -9.75 -8.01 2.86
CA LEU A 72 -8.42 -8.49 3.20
C LEU A 72 -8.29 -8.77 4.70
N ASN A 73 -8.89 -7.93 5.55
CA ASN A 73 -8.95 -8.17 6.98
C ASN A 73 -9.72 -9.47 7.30
N SER A 74 -10.87 -9.71 6.67
CA SER A 74 -11.62 -10.96 6.84
C SER A 74 -10.82 -12.20 6.41
N LEU A 75 -10.07 -12.13 5.31
CA LEU A 75 -9.19 -13.22 4.89
C LEU A 75 -8.00 -13.41 5.83
N ALA A 76 -7.46 -12.33 6.40
CA ALA A 76 -6.41 -12.40 7.40
C ALA A 76 -6.89 -13.08 8.69
N GLU A 77 -8.10 -12.76 9.15
CA GLU A 77 -8.74 -13.43 10.28
C GLU A 77 -9.01 -14.91 9.99
N GLN A 78 -9.48 -15.24 8.78
CA GLN A 78 -9.67 -16.64 8.36
C GLN A 78 -8.36 -17.42 8.41
N SER A 79 -7.25 -16.79 8.03
CA SER A 79 -5.91 -17.42 8.04
C SER A 79 -5.53 -17.93 9.43
N GLN A 80 -5.97 -17.27 10.50
CA GLN A 80 -5.71 -17.66 11.89
C GLN A 80 -6.59 -18.82 12.38
N ARG A 81 -7.68 -19.13 11.66
CA ARG A 81 -8.72 -20.08 12.08
C ARG A 81 -8.63 -21.44 11.39
N PHE A 82 -7.64 -21.65 10.51
CA PHE A 82 -7.47 -22.95 9.86
C PHE A 82 -7.13 -24.03 10.89
N ASP A 83 -7.92 -25.10 10.89
CA ASP A 83 -7.62 -26.30 11.67
C ASP A 83 -6.64 -27.18 10.89
N ILE A 84 -5.39 -27.22 11.34
CA ILE A 84 -4.29 -27.97 10.71
C ILE A 84 -4.62 -29.46 10.55
N ARG A 85 -5.46 -30.05 11.41
CA ARG A 85 -5.79 -31.48 11.34
C ARG A 85 -6.81 -31.80 10.25
N ASN A 86 -7.62 -30.82 9.86
CA ASN A 86 -8.78 -31.01 8.99
C ASN A 86 -8.70 -30.20 7.68
N THR A 87 -7.80 -29.23 7.60
CA THR A 87 -7.63 -28.38 6.41
C THR A 87 -6.66 -29.03 5.43
N SER A 88 -7.01 -29.08 4.15
CA SER A 88 -6.11 -29.60 3.12
C SER A 88 -5.09 -28.56 2.65
N ILE A 89 -3.93 -29.01 2.15
CA ILE A 89 -2.92 -28.11 1.56
C ILE A 89 -3.50 -27.38 0.34
N ASP A 90 -4.40 -28.00 -0.42
CA ASP A 90 -5.04 -27.40 -1.59
C ASP A 90 -5.98 -26.25 -1.22
N GLU A 91 -6.72 -26.38 -0.11
CA GLU A 91 -7.51 -25.27 0.45
C GLU A 91 -6.63 -24.09 0.85
N LEU A 92 -5.53 -24.35 1.55
CA LEU A 92 -4.57 -23.28 1.92
C LEU A 92 -3.94 -22.63 0.68
N ASN A 93 -3.62 -23.40 -0.35
CA ASN A 93 -3.13 -22.86 -1.62
C ASN A 93 -4.20 -22.05 -2.37
N SER A 94 -5.47 -22.44 -2.29
CA SER A 94 -6.59 -21.68 -2.84
C SER A 94 -6.79 -20.35 -2.10
N HIS A 95 -6.63 -20.37 -0.78
CA HIS A 95 -6.65 -19.18 0.07
C HIS A 95 -5.53 -18.21 -0.28
N LEU A 96 -4.29 -18.69 -0.43
CA LEU A 96 -3.15 -17.87 -0.89
C LEU A 96 -3.43 -17.21 -2.24
N ARG A 97 -3.93 -17.96 -3.22
CA ARG A 97 -4.29 -17.38 -4.54
C ARG A 97 -5.36 -16.29 -4.43
N THR A 98 -6.28 -16.43 -3.48
CA THR A 98 -7.32 -15.43 -3.23
C THR A 98 -6.74 -14.17 -2.60
N LEU A 99 -5.85 -14.33 -1.61
CA LEU A 99 -5.09 -13.21 -1.02
C LEU A 99 -4.28 -12.47 -2.08
N ASP A 100 -3.51 -13.18 -2.91
CA ASP A 100 -2.68 -12.59 -3.97
C ASP A 100 -3.51 -11.79 -4.98
N ARG A 101 -4.62 -12.36 -5.46
CA ARG A 101 -5.52 -11.67 -6.39
C ARG A 101 -6.16 -10.43 -5.78
N LEU A 102 -6.51 -10.47 -4.50
CA LEU A 102 -7.08 -9.32 -3.81
C LEU A 102 -6.02 -8.23 -3.61
N TRP A 103 -4.81 -8.62 -3.23
CA TRP A 103 -3.68 -7.73 -3.09
C TRP A 103 -3.31 -7.04 -4.40
N ASP A 104 -3.21 -7.78 -5.52
CA ASP A 104 -2.93 -7.21 -6.84
C ASP A 104 -3.96 -6.15 -7.25
N LYS A 105 -5.24 -6.41 -6.97
CA LYS A 105 -6.32 -5.45 -7.23
C LYS A 105 -6.23 -4.24 -6.32
N PHE A 106 -5.89 -4.44 -5.05
CA PHE A 106 -5.68 -3.36 -4.09
C PHE A 106 -4.50 -2.49 -4.51
N ASP A 107 -3.35 -3.06 -4.82
CA ASP A 107 -2.13 -2.35 -5.22
C ASP A 107 -2.36 -1.53 -6.50
N ASN A 108 -3.01 -2.12 -7.52
CA ASN A 108 -3.34 -1.42 -8.76
C ASN A 108 -4.28 -0.22 -8.53
N ASP A 109 -5.31 -0.38 -7.69
CA ASP A 109 -6.21 0.72 -7.39
C ASP A 109 -5.54 1.80 -6.53
N HIS A 110 -4.58 1.42 -5.68
CA HIS A 110 -3.75 2.35 -4.93
C HIS A 110 -2.81 3.14 -5.84
N ASP A 111 -2.22 2.50 -6.85
CA ASP A 111 -1.41 3.15 -7.87
C ASP A 111 -2.22 4.17 -8.69
N LYS A 112 -3.46 3.83 -9.08
CA LYS A 112 -4.38 4.77 -9.77
C LYS A 112 -4.72 5.97 -8.87
N LEU A 113 -4.92 5.72 -7.58
CA LEU A 113 -5.18 6.77 -6.60
C LEU A 113 -3.94 7.69 -6.45
N GLY A 114 -2.73 7.11 -6.45
CA GLY A 114 -1.47 7.86 -6.42
C GLY A 114 -1.22 8.70 -7.68
N GLN A 115 -1.69 8.25 -8.84
CA GLN A 115 -1.70 9.02 -10.10
C GLN A 115 -2.75 10.14 -10.10
N SER A 116 -3.78 10.04 -9.25
CA SER A 116 -4.78 11.08 -9.06
C SER A 116 -4.21 12.26 -8.26
N SER A 117 -4.95 13.37 -8.15
CA SER A 117 -4.47 14.56 -7.43
C SER A 117 -4.10 14.24 -5.98
N ARG A 118 -2.79 14.13 -5.67
CA ARG A 118 -2.26 13.81 -4.33
C ARG A 118 -2.87 14.67 -3.23
N ARG A 119 -3.12 15.95 -3.51
CA ARG A 119 -3.78 16.89 -2.57
C ARG A 119 -5.24 16.54 -2.32
N ALA A 120 -5.99 16.10 -3.33
CA ALA A 120 -7.38 15.70 -3.18
C ALA A 120 -7.50 14.37 -2.39
N VAL A 121 -6.56 13.45 -2.62
CA VAL A 121 -6.50 12.17 -1.90
C VAL A 121 -6.12 12.37 -0.42
N LEU A 122 -5.06 13.12 -0.12
CA LEU A 122 -4.61 13.32 1.26
C LEU A 122 -5.60 14.10 2.13
N ASN A 123 -6.41 14.97 1.52
CA ASN A 123 -7.43 15.74 2.22
C ASN A 123 -8.79 15.00 2.28
N HIS A 124 -8.88 13.78 1.75
CA HIS A 124 -10.13 13.04 1.69
C HIS A 124 -10.48 12.44 3.06
N PRO A 125 -11.73 12.55 3.53
CA PRO A 125 -12.12 12.16 4.90
C PRO A 125 -11.94 10.67 5.21
N TYR A 126 -11.89 9.81 4.17
CA TYR A 126 -11.65 8.37 4.30
C TYR A 126 -10.18 7.96 4.12
N MET A 127 -9.29 8.91 3.83
CA MET A 127 -7.83 8.69 3.80
C MET A 127 -7.25 8.98 5.20
N THR A 128 -7.72 8.23 6.19
CA THR A 128 -7.28 8.32 7.57
C THR A 128 -6.12 7.36 7.80
N THR A 129 -4.89 7.88 7.86
CA THR A 129 -3.69 7.06 8.13
C THR A 129 -3.40 6.06 7.00
N ASN A 130 -2.23 5.42 7.01
CA ASN A 130 -1.64 4.75 5.86
C ASN A 130 -2.37 3.44 5.48
N VAL A 131 -3.53 3.55 4.80
CA VAL A 131 -4.40 2.45 4.32
C VAL A 131 -3.60 1.37 3.58
N TYR A 132 -2.59 1.80 2.82
CA TYR A 132 -1.67 0.90 2.14
C TYR A 132 -0.83 0.08 3.12
N GLU A 133 -0.23 0.69 4.15
CA GLU A 133 0.56 -0.04 5.15
C GLU A 133 -0.29 -1.02 5.94
N GLN A 134 -1.53 -0.65 6.28
CA GLN A 134 -2.46 -1.56 6.95
C GLN A 134 -2.77 -2.77 6.07
N ALA A 135 -3.16 -2.53 4.82
CA ALA A 135 -3.43 -3.61 3.87
C ALA A 135 -2.19 -4.49 3.66
N PHE A 136 -1.02 -3.88 3.48
CA PHE A 136 0.24 -4.60 3.30
C PHE A 136 0.59 -5.46 4.53
N GLY A 137 0.38 -4.91 5.74
CA GLY A 137 0.58 -5.64 6.99
C GLY A 137 -0.35 -6.87 7.09
N LEU A 138 -1.64 -6.69 6.81
CA LEU A 138 -2.63 -7.78 6.81
C LEU A 138 -2.29 -8.86 5.79
N TYR A 139 -1.98 -8.47 4.55
CA TYR A 139 -1.61 -9.41 3.48
C TYR A 139 -0.38 -10.24 3.85
N ASN A 140 0.71 -9.60 4.30
CA ASN A 140 1.94 -10.31 4.67
C ASN A 140 1.71 -11.26 5.85
N ASN A 141 0.97 -10.81 6.86
CA ASN A 141 0.68 -11.62 8.03
C ASN A 141 -0.15 -12.86 7.64
N ALA A 142 -1.26 -12.66 6.91
CA ALA A 142 -2.11 -13.73 6.41
C ALA A 142 -1.30 -14.77 5.61
N THR A 143 -0.48 -14.29 4.67
CA THR A 143 0.39 -15.13 3.83
C THR A 143 1.37 -15.95 4.66
N GLN A 144 2.04 -15.34 5.65
CA GLN A 144 2.98 -16.04 6.53
C GLN A 144 2.29 -17.10 7.39
N ILE A 145 1.11 -16.79 7.95
CA ILE A 145 0.33 -17.74 8.74
C ILE A 145 -0.10 -18.93 7.88
N THR A 146 -0.63 -18.68 6.68
CA THR A 146 -1.04 -19.75 5.76
C THR A 146 0.14 -20.63 5.35
N HIS A 147 1.31 -20.05 5.04
CA HIS A 147 2.52 -20.83 4.78
C HIS A 147 2.97 -21.67 5.97
N ARG A 148 2.86 -21.13 7.19
CA ARG A 148 3.16 -21.89 8.42
C ARG A 148 2.23 -23.09 8.57
N HIS A 149 0.93 -22.92 8.31
CA HIS A 149 -0.02 -24.03 8.33
C HIS A 149 0.31 -25.11 7.28
N ILE A 150 0.66 -24.72 6.06
CA ILE A 150 1.11 -25.67 5.03
C ILE A 150 2.32 -26.47 5.52
N ALA A 151 3.30 -25.80 6.13
CA ALA A 151 4.49 -26.48 6.66
C ALA A 151 4.13 -27.47 7.79
N GLN A 152 3.21 -27.10 8.68
CA GLN A 152 2.75 -27.96 9.77
C GLN A 152 2.01 -29.20 9.25
N ILE A 153 1.13 -29.05 8.25
CA ILE A 153 0.43 -30.20 7.64
C ILE A 153 1.44 -31.16 7.01
N LYS A 154 2.43 -30.64 6.26
CA LYS A 154 3.48 -31.47 5.66
C LYS A 154 4.29 -32.24 6.70
N GLN A 155 4.59 -31.62 7.84
CA GLN A 155 5.29 -32.31 8.93
C GLN A 155 4.45 -33.44 9.53
N LEU A 156 3.14 -33.23 9.72
CA LEU A 156 2.23 -34.27 10.21
C LEU A 156 2.13 -35.45 9.24
N GLN A 157 2.11 -35.18 7.93
CA GLN A 157 2.07 -36.22 6.89
C GLN A 157 3.35 -37.06 6.80
N GLN A 158 4.50 -36.55 7.27
CA GLN A 158 5.78 -37.29 7.27
C GLN A 158 5.95 -38.19 8.52
N GLN A 159 5.13 -37.99 9.55
CA GLN A 159 5.17 -38.76 10.80
C GLN A 159 4.18 -39.94 10.79
N GLN A 160 3.43 -40.11 9.71
CA GLN A 160 2.48 -41.21 9.47
C GLN A 160 3.05 -42.14 8.41
#